data_AF-A0A3R9UAE9-F1
#
_entry.id   AF-A0A3R9UAE9-F1
#
_cell.length_a   1.000
_cell.length_b   1.000
_cell.length_c   1.000
_cell.angle_alpha   90.00
_cell.angle_beta   90.00
_cell.angle_gamma   90.00
#
_symmetry.space_group_name_H-M   'P 1'
#
loop_
_entity.id
_entity.type
_entity.pdbx_description
1 polymer ?
#
loop_
_entity_poly.entity_id
_entity_poly.type
_entity_poly.pdbx_seq_one_letter_code
_entity_poly.pdbx_strand_id
1 'polypeptide(L)'
;MGQLTDASVVLRFGYQAIRRAGLPTEEILTKAGVALNQVDTNARTPLSAQYAFWTAAQEVSKDPDIGLHLGEHLPLYRGQVIEHLFISSETFGEGLKRALAYQRLISDAFDAKLVVEDGRCYLTNGEQVGADNLVNRHFSECAISGVLRFFKFITEGQFHPIFIDFNFSEGASEDEYFRVYGCPVSLGQKETRLYFDPAILDFQLWQAEPELLQLHEQLAIEKLQELARYDLVGEVRRAIGSTLESGETT
;
A
#
# COMPACT_ATOMS: atom_id res chain seq x y z
N MET A 1 11.17 -18.05 -5.22
CA MET A 1 10.31 -16.89 -5.55
C MET A 1 11.18 -15.75 -6.05
N GLY A 2 10.72 -14.99 -7.05
CA GLY A 2 11.42 -13.77 -7.47
C GLY A 2 11.44 -12.72 -6.36
N GLN A 3 12.33 -11.72 -6.48
CA GLN A 3 12.33 -10.58 -5.57
C GLN A 3 11.06 -9.76 -5.80
N LEU A 4 10.21 -9.66 -4.77
CA LEU A 4 9.01 -8.82 -4.80
C LEU A 4 9.40 -7.35 -4.87
N THR A 5 8.57 -6.54 -5.53
CA THR A 5 8.86 -5.13 -5.78
C THR A 5 7.66 -4.21 -5.52
N ASP A 6 7.95 -2.96 -5.19
CA ASP A 6 7.01 -1.86 -5.11
C ASP A 6 7.13 -0.96 -6.33
N ALA A 7 6.02 -0.36 -6.75
CA ALA A 7 6.07 0.74 -7.70
C ALA A 7 6.84 1.93 -7.12
N SER A 8 7.53 2.67 -8.00
CA SER A 8 8.23 3.94 -7.66
C SER A 8 7.36 4.92 -6.86
N VAL A 9 6.05 4.82 -7.01
CA VAL A 9 5.09 5.67 -6.31
C VAL A 9 5.16 5.49 -4.78
N VAL A 10 5.48 4.29 -4.29
CA VAL A 10 5.58 4.01 -2.85
C VAL A 10 6.75 4.78 -2.22
N LEU A 11 7.92 4.74 -2.86
CA LEU A 11 9.08 5.54 -2.45
C LEU A 11 8.78 7.05 -2.54
N ARG A 12 8.10 7.49 -3.61
CA ARG A 12 7.68 8.90 -3.76
C ARG A 12 6.74 9.33 -2.64
N PHE A 13 5.88 8.44 -2.14
CA PHE A 13 4.99 8.76 -1.01
C PHE A 13 5.75 8.86 0.29
N GLY A 14 6.66 7.92 0.57
CA GLY A 14 7.57 8.00 1.71
C GLY A 14 8.33 9.33 1.70
N TYR A 15 8.91 9.70 0.56
CA TYR A 15 9.61 10.97 0.36
C TYR A 15 8.73 12.20 0.60
N GLN A 16 7.52 12.25 0.03
CA GLN A 16 6.61 13.38 0.23
C GLN A 16 6.13 13.48 1.68
N ALA A 17 5.89 12.34 2.35
CA ALA A 17 5.46 12.30 3.74
C ALA A 17 6.54 12.83 4.69
N ILE A 18 7.78 12.33 4.58
CA ILE A 18 8.89 12.82 5.44
C ILE A 18 9.17 14.32 5.22
N ARG A 19 9.03 14.80 3.98
CA ARG A 19 9.19 16.22 3.66
C ARG A 19 8.07 17.06 4.27
N ARG A 20 6.81 16.62 4.17
CA ARG A 20 5.64 17.32 4.75
C ARG A 20 5.61 17.27 6.27
N ALA A 21 6.17 16.23 6.87
CA ALA A 21 6.38 16.10 8.31
C ALA A 21 7.53 16.99 8.83
N GLY A 22 8.30 17.64 7.93
CA GLY A 22 9.45 18.46 8.32
C GLY A 22 10.64 17.66 8.85
N LEU A 23 10.72 16.37 8.54
CA LEU A 23 11.81 15.51 8.98
C LEU A 23 13.09 15.74 8.17
N PRO A 24 14.28 15.37 8.72
CA PRO A 24 15.57 15.44 8.02
C PRO A 24 15.61 14.54 6.76
N THR A 25 14.99 15.02 5.68
CA THR A 25 14.67 14.23 4.49
C THR A 25 15.91 13.67 3.79
N GLU A 26 16.94 14.50 3.59
CA GLU A 26 18.19 14.09 2.95
C GLU A 26 18.96 13.07 3.80
N GLU A 27 18.95 13.23 5.13
CA GLU A 27 19.59 12.29 6.05
C GLU A 27 18.90 10.92 6.02
N ILE A 28 17.56 10.91 6.07
CA ILE A 28 16.76 9.68 5.97
C ILE A 28 17.04 8.96 4.64
N LEU A 29 16.99 9.66 3.51
CA LEU A 29 17.22 9.05 2.19
C LEU A 29 18.65 8.51 2.05
N THR A 30 19.65 9.30 2.47
CA THR A 30 21.06 8.88 2.43
C THR A 30 21.27 7.62 3.26
N LYS A 31 20.69 7.57 4.45
CA LYS A 31 20.77 6.41 5.35
C LYS A 31 20.01 5.19 4.82
N ALA A 32 18.91 5.41 4.11
CA ALA A 32 18.18 4.36 3.40
C ALA A 32 18.89 3.88 2.12
N GLY A 33 20.03 4.48 1.74
CA GLY A 33 20.77 4.15 0.53
C GLY A 33 20.08 4.60 -0.76
N VAL A 34 19.20 5.61 -0.66
CA VAL A 34 18.44 6.16 -1.79
C VAL A 34 19.03 7.50 -2.18
N ALA A 35 19.55 7.59 -3.40
CA ALA A 35 19.97 8.88 -3.96
C ALA A 35 18.74 9.70 -4.35
N LEU A 36 18.77 11.02 -4.14
CA LEU A 36 17.61 11.89 -4.37
C LEU A 36 17.09 11.81 -5.82
N ASN A 37 17.99 11.65 -6.80
CA ASN A 37 17.61 11.48 -8.21
C ASN A 37 16.89 10.16 -8.51
N GLN A 38 16.97 9.15 -7.63
CA GLN A 38 16.25 7.88 -7.78
C GLN A 38 14.76 8.03 -7.45
N VAL A 39 14.39 9.02 -6.62
CA VAL A 39 13.00 9.27 -6.21
C VAL A 39 12.11 9.61 -7.41
N ASP A 40 12.65 10.30 -8.41
CA ASP A 40 11.90 10.69 -9.61
C ASP A 40 11.92 9.62 -10.72
N THR A 41 12.62 8.50 -10.51
CA THR A 41 12.63 7.40 -11.48
C THR A 41 11.31 6.63 -11.43
N ASN A 42 10.87 6.12 -12.59
CA ASN A 42 9.68 5.28 -12.67
C ASN A 42 9.99 3.78 -12.43
N ALA A 43 11.22 3.44 -12.04
CA ALA A 43 11.63 2.06 -11.79
C ALA A 43 10.97 1.51 -10.51
N ARG A 44 10.56 0.23 -10.55
CA ARG A 44 10.13 -0.47 -9.35
C ARG A 44 11.30 -0.70 -8.41
N THR A 45 11.05 -0.62 -7.11
CA THR A 45 12.06 -0.82 -6.06
C THR A 45 11.86 -2.18 -5.39
N PRO A 46 12.93 -2.89 -5.01
CA PRO A 46 12.77 -4.14 -4.26
C PRO A 46 12.14 -3.87 -2.89
N LEU A 47 11.36 -4.82 -2.34
CA LEU A 47 10.77 -4.67 -0.99
C LEU A 47 11.83 -4.42 0.10
N SER A 48 13.07 -4.87 -0.09
CA SER A 48 14.17 -4.57 0.84
C SER A 48 14.44 -3.06 0.98
N ALA A 49 14.05 -2.24 -0.01
CA ALA A 49 14.13 -0.78 0.08
C ALA A 49 13.15 -0.22 1.14
N GLN A 50 12.00 -0.87 1.38
CA GLN A 50 11.10 -0.53 2.49
C GLN A 50 11.84 -0.69 3.82
N TYR A 51 12.56 -1.81 3.98
CA TYR A 51 13.31 -2.07 5.20
C TYR A 51 14.33 -0.96 5.48
N ALA A 52 15.12 -0.60 4.47
CA ALA A 52 16.08 0.47 4.59
C ALA A 52 15.42 1.83 4.91
N PHE A 53 14.31 2.15 4.24
CA PHE A 53 13.56 3.38 4.45
C PHE A 53 12.99 3.49 5.87
N TRP A 54 12.24 2.49 6.34
CA TRP A 54 11.59 2.54 7.65
C TRP A 54 12.59 2.51 8.80
N THR A 55 13.67 1.74 8.67
CA THR A 55 14.76 1.74 9.65
C THR A 55 15.41 3.11 9.73
N ALA A 56 15.74 3.72 8.58
CA ALA A 56 16.32 5.06 8.54
C ALA A 56 15.37 6.12 9.10
N ALA A 57 14.09 6.06 8.74
CA ALA A 57 13.07 7.01 9.19
C ALA A 57 12.93 7.00 10.71
N GLN A 58 12.79 5.82 11.33
CA GLN A 58 12.73 5.69 12.79
C GLN A 58 14.03 6.15 13.45
N GLU A 59 15.19 5.71 12.95
CA GLU A 59 16.47 6.04 13.58
C GLU A 59 16.81 7.53 13.55
N VAL A 60 16.43 8.24 12.49
CA VAL A 60 16.69 9.69 12.35
C VAL A 60 15.63 10.51 13.08
N SER A 61 14.34 10.17 12.94
CA SER A 61 13.25 10.89 13.61
C SER A 61 13.21 10.67 15.12
N LYS A 62 13.77 9.54 15.62
CA LYS A 62 13.63 9.06 16.99
C LYS A 62 12.19 8.76 17.40
N ASP A 63 11.32 8.59 16.41
CA ASP A 63 9.91 8.29 16.59
C ASP A 63 9.67 6.77 16.46
N PRO A 64 9.32 6.06 17.55
CA PRO A 64 9.07 4.63 17.52
C PRO A 64 7.76 4.27 16.80
N ASP A 65 6.89 5.25 16.53
CA ASP A 65 5.58 5.09 15.90
C ASP A 65 5.54 5.81 14.54
N ILE A 66 6.71 5.97 13.90
CA ILE A 66 6.90 6.76 12.68
C ILE A 66 5.98 6.35 11.52
N GLY A 67 5.64 5.06 11.41
CA GLY A 67 4.68 4.57 10.42
C GLY A 67 3.29 5.18 10.58
N LEU A 68 2.78 5.15 11.81
CA LEU A 68 1.51 5.77 12.20
C LEU A 68 1.52 7.28 11.90
N HIS A 69 2.53 8.01 12.39
CA HIS A 69 2.60 9.46 12.24
C HIS A 69 2.85 9.92 10.79
N LEU A 70 3.72 9.24 10.03
CA LEU A 70 3.94 9.59 8.62
C LEU A 70 2.68 9.38 7.76
N GLY A 71 1.80 8.47 8.15
CA GLY A 71 0.50 8.28 7.53
C GLY A 71 -0.34 9.58 7.47
N GLU A 72 -0.23 10.46 8.47
CA GLU A 72 -0.89 11.78 8.54
C GLU A 72 -0.32 12.80 7.54
N HIS A 73 0.86 12.53 6.97
CA HIS A 73 1.52 13.42 6.02
C HIS A 73 1.46 12.92 4.56
N LEU A 74 0.93 11.72 4.32
CA LEU A 74 0.73 11.20 2.98
C LEU A 74 -0.11 12.15 2.09
N PRO A 75 0.21 12.27 0.79
CA PRO A 75 -0.69 12.89 -0.17
C PRO A 75 -2.06 12.19 -0.20
N LEU A 76 -3.14 12.95 -0.31
CA LEU A 76 -4.52 12.42 -0.33
C LEU A 76 -4.88 11.76 -1.67
N TYR A 77 -4.58 12.44 -2.77
CA TYR A 77 -4.85 12.01 -4.14
C TYR A 77 -3.63 12.22 -5.01
N ARG A 78 -3.33 11.27 -5.89
CA ARG A 78 -1.98 11.10 -6.45
C ARG A 78 -2.00 10.78 -7.93
N GLY A 79 -3.19 10.78 -8.53
CA GLY A 79 -3.41 10.53 -9.94
C GLY A 79 -2.86 9.18 -10.39
N GLN A 80 -2.78 8.19 -9.50
CA GLN A 80 -2.39 6.85 -9.92
C GLN A 80 -3.53 6.19 -10.68
N VAL A 81 -3.21 5.32 -11.65
CA VAL A 81 -4.24 4.65 -12.45
C VAL A 81 -5.26 3.92 -11.58
N ILE A 82 -4.82 3.32 -10.47
CA ILE A 82 -5.70 2.65 -9.49
C ILE A 82 -6.66 3.62 -8.79
N GLU A 83 -6.21 4.84 -8.48
CA GLU A 83 -7.05 5.86 -7.84
C GLU A 83 -8.07 6.41 -8.84
N HIS A 84 -7.66 6.61 -10.10
CA HIS A 84 -8.56 6.99 -11.19
C HIS A 84 -9.64 5.93 -11.45
N LEU A 85 -9.26 4.65 -11.50
CA LEU A 85 -10.22 3.55 -11.61
C LEU A 85 -11.26 3.58 -10.48
N PHE A 86 -10.80 3.87 -9.26
CA PHE A 86 -11.68 3.97 -8.11
C PHE A 86 -12.66 5.12 -8.30
N ILE A 87 -12.18 6.36 -8.46
CA ILE A 87 -13.03 7.55 -8.47
C ILE A 87 -13.95 7.65 -9.69
N SER A 88 -13.54 7.09 -10.83
CA SER A 88 -14.35 7.06 -12.06
C SER A 88 -15.43 5.97 -12.04
N SER A 89 -15.45 5.11 -11.03
CA SER A 89 -16.50 4.10 -10.86
C SER A 89 -17.81 4.71 -10.36
N GLU A 90 -18.93 4.06 -10.66
CA GLU A 90 -20.27 4.53 -10.26
C GLU A 90 -20.46 4.53 -8.74
N THR A 91 -20.03 3.47 -8.06
CA THR A 91 -20.14 3.33 -6.61
C THR A 91 -18.79 3.08 -5.95
N PHE A 92 -18.71 3.36 -4.64
CA PHE A 92 -17.54 3.04 -3.84
C PHE A 92 -17.18 1.56 -3.89
N GLY A 93 -18.17 0.66 -3.81
CA GLY A 93 -17.95 -0.78 -3.88
C GLY A 93 -17.39 -1.22 -5.23
N GLU A 94 -17.88 -0.65 -6.33
CA GLU A 94 -17.38 -0.91 -7.68
C GLU A 94 -15.97 -0.36 -7.90
N GLY A 95 -15.67 0.82 -7.35
CA GLY A 95 -14.34 1.40 -7.35
C GLY A 95 -13.35 0.58 -6.51
N LEU A 96 -13.77 0.12 -5.34
CA LEU A 96 -12.98 -0.72 -4.45
C LEU A 96 -12.63 -2.06 -5.10
N LYS A 97 -13.61 -2.75 -5.69
CA LYS A 97 -13.37 -4.02 -6.41
C LYS A 97 -12.33 -3.85 -7.52
N ARG A 98 -12.43 -2.78 -8.32
CA ARG A 98 -11.44 -2.47 -9.36
C ARG A 98 -10.07 -2.19 -8.74
N ALA A 99 -9.99 -1.36 -7.71
CA ALA A 99 -8.72 -1.08 -7.05
C ALA A 99 -8.04 -2.36 -6.53
N LEU A 100 -8.80 -3.26 -5.89
CA LEU A 100 -8.29 -4.55 -5.43
C LEU A 100 -7.80 -5.45 -6.58
N ALA A 101 -8.48 -5.44 -7.74
CA ALA A 101 -8.05 -6.20 -8.92
C ALA A 101 -6.70 -5.71 -9.50
N TYR A 102 -6.36 -4.44 -9.30
CA TYR A 102 -5.13 -3.82 -9.82
C TYR A 102 -4.11 -3.43 -8.73
N GLN A 103 -4.30 -3.89 -7.49
CA GLN A 103 -3.42 -3.53 -6.35
C GLN A 103 -1.94 -3.87 -6.56
N ARG A 104 -1.67 -4.91 -7.37
CA ARG A 104 -0.32 -5.32 -7.76
C ARG A 104 0.46 -4.23 -8.51
N LEU A 105 -0.26 -3.31 -9.17
CA LEU A 105 0.35 -2.13 -9.79
C LEU A 105 1.07 -1.26 -8.76
N ILE A 106 0.66 -1.29 -7.49
CA ILE A 106 1.31 -0.57 -6.38
C ILE A 106 2.41 -1.42 -5.75
N SER A 107 2.15 -2.67 -5.41
CA SER A 107 3.12 -3.55 -4.75
C SER A 107 2.84 -5.02 -5.04
N ASP A 108 3.88 -5.81 -5.27
CA ASP A 108 3.74 -7.27 -5.34
C ASP A 108 3.42 -7.90 -3.97
N ALA A 109 3.57 -7.15 -2.86
CA ALA A 109 3.25 -7.61 -1.51
C ALA A 109 1.77 -7.42 -1.15
N PHE A 110 0.99 -6.70 -1.98
CA PHE A 110 -0.41 -6.41 -1.69
C PHE A 110 -1.31 -7.57 -2.11
N ASP A 111 -2.04 -8.12 -1.14
CA ASP A 111 -3.09 -9.13 -1.34
C ASP A 111 -4.34 -8.79 -0.51
N ALA A 112 -4.75 -7.53 -0.59
CA ALA A 112 -5.96 -7.03 0.04
C ALA A 112 -7.21 -7.65 -0.61
N LYS A 113 -8.18 -8.02 0.22
CA LYS A 113 -9.47 -8.63 -0.16
C LYS A 113 -10.60 -7.96 0.60
N LEU A 114 -11.73 -7.78 -0.08
CA LEU A 114 -12.99 -7.38 0.54
C LEU A 114 -13.75 -8.62 0.98
N VAL A 115 -14.12 -8.69 2.26
CA VAL A 115 -14.99 -9.73 2.81
C VAL A 115 -16.32 -9.08 3.20
N VAL A 116 -17.42 -9.68 2.76
CA VAL A 116 -18.80 -9.28 3.10
C VAL A 116 -19.57 -10.56 3.47
N GLU A 117 -19.55 -10.93 4.74
CA GLU A 117 -20.12 -12.19 5.23
C GLU A 117 -20.75 -12.00 6.63
N ASP A 118 -21.91 -12.60 6.89
CA ASP A 118 -22.56 -12.66 8.21
C ASP A 118 -22.65 -11.30 8.94
N GLY A 119 -22.95 -10.23 8.19
CA GLY A 119 -23.05 -8.86 8.73
C GLY A 119 -21.70 -8.20 9.06
N ARG A 120 -20.58 -8.82 8.67
CA ARG A 120 -19.23 -8.25 8.76
C ARG A 120 -18.77 -7.80 7.39
N CYS A 121 -18.28 -6.56 7.32
CA CYS A 121 -17.64 -6.01 6.14
C CYS A 121 -16.26 -5.49 6.51
N TYR A 122 -15.22 -6.01 5.86
CA TYR A 122 -13.85 -5.58 6.12
C TYR A 122 -12.91 -5.80 4.93
N LEU A 123 -11.84 -5.01 4.88
CA LEU A 123 -10.66 -5.30 4.07
C LEU A 123 -9.66 -6.12 4.89
N THR A 124 -9.05 -7.15 4.30
CA THR A 124 -7.99 -7.95 4.92
C THR A 124 -6.83 -8.19 3.96
N ASN A 125 -5.61 -8.29 4.46
CA ASN A 125 -4.43 -8.76 3.70
C ASN A 125 -4.16 -10.26 3.86
N GLY A 126 -5.04 -11.00 4.53
CA GLY A 126 -4.89 -12.42 4.84
C GLY A 126 -3.80 -12.72 5.87
N GLU A 127 -3.62 -14.00 6.19
CA GLU A 127 -2.56 -14.42 7.11
C GLU A 127 -1.19 -14.28 6.45
N GLN A 128 -0.27 -13.58 7.12
CA GLN A 128 1.08 -13.32 6.63
C GLN A 128 2.12 -14.05 7.48
N VAL A 129 3.06 -14.73 6.81
CA VAL A 129 4.16 -15.41 7.49
C VAL A 129 5.19 -14.37 7.95
N GLY A 130 5.55 -14.38 9.23
CA GLY A 130 6.55 -13.46 9.78
C GLY A 130 6.06 -12.01 9.86
N ALA A 131 4.75 -11.81 10.06
CA ALA A 131 4.13 -10.49 10.15
C ALA A 131 4.68 -9.62 11.29
N ASP A 132 5.17 -10.23 12.37
CA ASP A 132 5.67 -9.48 13.52
C ASP A 132 7.11 -8.99 13.28
N ASN A 133 7.22 -7.93 12.47
CA ASN A 133 8.46 -7.25 12.19
C ASN A 133 8.25 -5.73 12.01
N LEU A 134 9.32 -4.98 12.29
CA LEU A 134 9.31 -3.50 12.29
C LEU A 134 8.78 -2.90 10.98
N VAL A 135 9.16 -3.48 9.85
CA VAL A 135 8.78 -2.96 8.53
C VAL A 135 7.31 -3.19 8.28
N ASN A 136 6.81 -4.39 8.56
CA ASN A 136 5.38 -4.67 8.43
C ASN A 136 4.55 -3.73 9.30
N ARG A 137 4.98 -3.47 10.54
CA ARG A 137 4.31 -2.52 11.42
C ARG A 137 4.23 -1.12 10.80
N HIS A 138 5.39 -0.49 10.57
CA HIS A 138 5.41 0.91 10.09
C HIS A 138 4.71 1.07 8.74
N PHE A 139 4.92 0.10 7.86
CA PHE A 139 4.28 0.11 6.56
C PHE A 139 2.77 -0.06 6.67
N SER A 140 2.27 -1.01 7.47
CA SER A 140 0.84 -1.26 7.64
C SER A 140 0.13 -0.07 8.28
N GLU A 141 0.72 0.53 9.32
CA GLU A 141 0.17 1.72 9.98
C GLU A 141 0.06 2.91 9.00
N CYS A 142 1.11 3.14 8.21
CA CYS A 142 1.14 4.19 7.20
C CYS A 142 0.14 3.91 6.06
N ALA A 143 0.06 2.67 5.59
CA ALA A 143 -0.85 2.24 4.53
C ALA A 143 -2.32 2.40 4.94
N ILE A 144 -2.68 1.97 6.16
CA ILE A 144 -4.04 2.15 6.70
C ILE A 144 -4.39 3.64 6.80
N SER A 145 -3.48 4.49 7.26
CA SER A 145 -3.68 5.94 7.25
C SER A 145 -3.99 6.46 5.83
N GLY A 146 -3.23 6.01 4.83
CA GLY A 146 -3.43 6.37 3.44
C GLY A 146 -4.80 5.93 2.91
N VAL A 147 -5.23 4.71 3.23
CA VAL A 147 -6.53 4.14 2.85
C VAL A 147 -7.67 4.92 3.49
N LEU A 148 -7.65 5.11 4.81
CA LEU A 148 -8.70 5.81 5.54
C LEU A 148 -8.90 7.23 5.02
N ARG A 149 -7.79 7.94 4.78
CA ARG A 149 -7.83 9.32 4.29
C ARG A 149 -8.34 9.39 2.85
N PHE A 150 -7.93 8.47 1.99
CA PHE A 150 -8.44 8.40 0.62
C PHE A 150 -9.94 8.07 0.60
N PHE A 151 -10.38 7.06 1.36
CA PHE A 151 -11.79 6.68 1.45
C PHE A 151 -12.64 7.81 2.01
N LYS A 152 -12.19 8.48 3.07
CA LYS A 152 -12.87 9.65 3.61
C LYS A 152 -12.96 10.79 2.59
N PHE A 153 -11.92 11.01 1.80
CA PHE A 153 -11.90 12.05 0.77
C PHE A 153 -12.93 11.77 -0.35
N ILE A 154 -12.91 10.58 -0.93
CA ILE A 154 -13.78 10.25 -2.08
C ILE A 154 -15.25 10.04 -1.70
N THR A 155 -15.53 9.77 -0.42
CA THR A 155 -16.88 9.64 0.12
C THR A 155 -17.37 10.91 0.80
N GLU A 156 -16.69 12.04 0.64
CA GLU A 156 -17.08 13.33 1.25
C GLU A 156 -17.29 13.23 2.77
N GLY A 157 -16.45 12.43 3.43
CA GLY A 157 -16.52 12.21 4.87
C GLY A 157 -17.48 11.11 5.32
N GLN A 158 -18.20 10.42 4.41
CA GLN A 158 -19.17 9.39 4.79
C GLN A 158 -18.55 8.05 5.16
N PHE A 159 -17.30 7.77 4.77
CA PHE A 159 -16.58 6.58 5.23
C PHE A 159 -16.13 6.72 6.68
N HIS A 160 -16.66 5.85 7.54
CA HIS A 160 -16.32 5.78 8.96
C HIS A 160 -15.77 4.39 9.30
N PRO A 161 -14.48 4.27 9.68
CA PRO A 161 -13.96 2.99 10.14
C PRO A 161 -14.61 2.62 11.48
N ILE A 162 -14.99 1.35 11.62
CA ILE A 162 -15.59 0.84 12.87
C ILE A 162 -14.48 0.35 13.80
N PHE A 163 -13.50 -0.36 13.25
CA PHE A 163 -12.48 -1.06 14.00
C PHE A 163 -11.32 -1.48 13.10
N ILE A 164 -10.10 -1.61 13.65
CA ILE A 164 -8.93 -2.12 12.93
C ILE A 164 -8.24 -3.21 13.75
N ASP A 165 -7.94 -4.33 13.10
CA ASP A 165 -7.03 -5.34 13.61
C ASP A 165 -5.66 -5.17 12.93
N PHE A 166 -4.58 -5.31 13.69
CA PHE A 166 -3.23 -5.46 13.15
C PHE A 166 -2.62 -6.80 13.56
N ASN A 167 -1.83 -7.36 12.65
CA ASN A 167 -1.17 -8.65 12.82
C ASN A 167 0.22 -8.59 13.47
N PHE A 168 0.63 -7.41 13.95
CA PHE A 168 1.84 -7.21 14.75
C PHE A 168 1.47 -7.02 16.22
N SER A 169 2.37 -7.40 17.14
CA SER A 169 2.06 -7.48 18.57
C SER A 169 2.34 -6.20 19.36
N GLU A 170 3.29 -5.39 18.91
CA GLU A 170 3.71 -4.15 19.58
C GLU A 170 3.38 -2.92 18.73
N GLY A 171 2.93 -1.85 19.37
CA GLY A 171 2.34 -0.69 18.72
C GLY A 171 2.43 0.59 19.54
N ALA A 172 1.83 1.65 19.01
CA ALA A 172 1.56 2.88 19.77
C ALA A 172 0.53 2.61 20.88
N SER A 173 0.29 3.60 21.74
CA SER A 173 -0.81 3.51 22.72
C SER A 173 -2.19 3.48 22.04
N GLU A 174 -3.18 2.88 22.71
CA GLU A 174 -4.57 2.83 22.22
C GLU A 174 -5.12 4.24 21.92
N ASP A 175 -4.84 5.22 22.77
CA ASP A 175 -5.25 6.61 22.60
C ASP A 175 -4.65 7.24 21.33
N GLU A 176 -3.39 6.89 21.02
CA GLU A 176 -2.70 7.43 19.85
C GLU A 176 -3.25 6.85 18.55
N TYR A 177 -3.53 5.54 18.52
CA TYR A 177 -4.24 4.94 17.40
C TYR A 177 -5.63 5.55 17.22
N PHE A 178 -6.36 5.77 18.31
CA PHE A 178 -7.70 6.39 18.24
C PHE A 178 -7.62 7.83 17.72
N ARG A 179 -6.60 8.61 18.13
CA ARG A 179 -6.36 9.97 17.63
C ARG A 179 -6.17 9.99 16.11
N VAL A 180 -5.38 9.07 15.57
CA VAL A 180 -5.01 9.04 14.16
C VAL A 180 -6.10 8.43 13.28
N TYR A 181 -6.72 7.32 13.71
CA TYR A 181 -7.69 6.57 12.90
C TYR A 181 -9.15 6.89 13.19
N GLY A 182 -9.45 7.47 14.35
CA GLY A 182 -10.83 7.76 14.77
C GLY A 182 -11.66 6.52 15.11
N CYS A 183 -11.01 5.37 15.31
CA CYS A 183 -11.65 4.13 15.73
C CYS A 183 -10.69 3.28 16.60
N PRO A 184 -11.21 2.31 17.38
CA PRO A 184 -10.38 1.45 18.20
C PRO A 184 -9.52 0.50 17.36
N VAL A 185 -8.37 0.11 17.91
CA VAL A 185 -7.39 -0.78 17.28
C VAL A 185 -7.06 -1.94 18.20
N SER A 186 -7.00 -3.15 17.65
CA SER A 186 -6.47 -4.36 18.31
C SER A 186 -5.17 -4.82 17.67
N LEU A 187 -4.18 -5.11 18.51
CA LEU A 187 -2.88 -5.66 18.07
C LEU A 187 -2.82 -7.18 18.30
N GLY A 188 -1.81 -7.82 17.72
CA GLY A 188 -1.52 -9.26 17.90
C GLY A 188 -2.56 -10.18 17.26
N GLN A 189 -3.30 -9.71 16.26
CA GLN A 189 -4.32 -10.49 15.56
C GLN A 189 -3.71 -11.37 14.47
N LYS A 190 -4.52 -12.23 13.87
CA LYS A 190 -4.05 -13.12 12.78
C LYS A 190 -3.80 -12.40 11.46
N GLU A 191 -4.58 -11.36 11.18
CA GLU A 191 -4.59 -10.63 9.92
C GLU A 191 -4.73 -9.14 10.22
N THR A 192 -4.25 -8.29 9.31
CA THR A 192 -4.59 -6.87 9.37
C THR A 192 -5.96 -6.69 8.73
N ARG A 193 -6.91 -6.13 9.47
CA ARG A 193 -8.30 -5.94 9.01
C ARG A 193 -8.81 -4.54 9.26
N LEU A 194 -9.49 -3.96 8.29
CA LEU A 194 -10.20 -2.68 8.42
C LEU A 194 -11.70 -2.92 8.28
N TYR A 195 -12.44 -2.76 9.38
CA TYR A 195 -13.89 -2.96 9.45
C TYR A 195 -14.65 -1.66 9.19
N PHE A 196 -15.76 -1.75 8.45
CA PHE A 196 -16.63 -0.61 8.12
C PHE A 196 -18.06 -1.07 7.82
N ASP A 197 -18.99 -0.12 7.75
CA ASP A 197 -20.39 -0.41 7.42
C ASP A 197 -20.54 -0.76 5.93
N PRO A 198 -21.09 -1.93 5.56
CA PRO A 198 -21.28 -2.31 4.16
C PRO A 198 -22.17 -1.33 3.37
N ALA A 199 -23.01 -0.53 4.02
CA ALA A 199 -23.83 0.48 3.33
C ALA A 199 -22.99 1.48 2.53
N ILE A 200 -21.72 1.71 2.90
CA ILE A 200 -20.83 2.60 2.14
C ILE A 200 -20.51 2.05 0.75
N LEU A 201 -20.64 0.73 0.51
CA LEU A 201 -20.35 0.13 -0.79
C LEU A 201 -21.30 0.62 -1.90
N ASP A 202 -22.52 1.02 -1.53
CA ASP A 202 -23.53 1.56 -2.47
C ASP A 202 -23.44 3.08 -2.64
N PHE A 203 -22.50 3.74 -1.94
CA PHE A 203 -22.29 5.19 -2.04
C PHE A 203 -21.90 5.58 -3.47
N GLN A 204 -22.65 6.51 -4.05
CA GLN A 204 -22.42 7.01 -5.40
C GLN A 204 -21.23 7.97 -5.41
N LEU A 205 -20.23 7.70 -6.26
CA LEU A 205 -19.07 8.58 -6.38
C LEU A 205 -19.40 9.72 -7.35
N TRP A 206 -19.24 10.96 -6.88
CA TRP A 206 -19.57 12.14 -7.69
C TRP A 206 -18.69 12.30 -8.94
N GLN A 207 -17.51 11.66 -8.96
CA GLN A 207 -16.55 11.67 -10.06
C GLN A 207 -16.74 10.53 -11.06
N ALA A 208 -17.84 9.76 -10.92
CA ALA A 208 -18.18 8.69 -11.85
C ALA A 208 -18.20 9.23 -13.28
N GLU A 209 -17.37 8.64 -14.15
CA GLU A 209 -17.22 9.06 -15.53
C GLU A 209 -16.90 7.83 -16.39
N PRO A 210 -17.92 7.18 -16.99
CA PRO A 210 -17.75 5.90 -17.66
C PRO A 210 -16.73 5.91 -18.81
N GLU A 211 -16.62 7.02 -19.54
CA GLU A 211 -15.67 7.14 -20.64
C GLU A 211 -14.22 7.18 -20.13
N LEU A 212 -13.96 7.95 -19.07
CA LEU A 212 -12.65 7.97 -18.41
C LEU A 212 -12.32 6.63 -17.76
N LEU A 213 -13.32 5.96 -17.17
CA LEU A 213 -13.14 4.64 -16.57
C LEU A 213 -12.59 3.64 -17.59
N GLN A 214 -13.15 3.60 -18.80
CA GLN A 214 -12.68 2.71 -19.87
C GLN A 214 -11.22 3.00 -20.26
N LEU A 215 -10.85 4.28 -20.38
CA LEU A 215 -9.48 4.67 -20.70
C LEU A 215 -8.49 4.27 -19.60
N HIS A 216 -8.85 4.49 -18.33
CA HIS A 216 -8.01 4.10 -17.19
C HIS A 216 -7.90 2.57 -17.05
N GLU A 217 -8.96 1.83 -17.37
CA GLU A 217 -8.98 0.37 -17.35
C GLU A 217 -8.06 -0.22 -18.42
N GLN A 218 -8.11 0.31 -19.64
CA GLN A 218 -7.19 -0.08 -20.69
C GLN A 218 -5.73 0.15 -20.26
N LEU A 219 -5.41 1.33 -19.73
CA LEU A 219 -4.06 1.64 -19.23
C LEU A 219 -3.63 0.73 -18.08
N ALA A 220 -4.55 0.38 -17.17
CA ALA A 220 -4.27 -0.52 -16.05
C ALA A 220 -3.96 -1.94 -16.52
N ILE A 221 -4.71 -2.44 -17.51
CA ILE A 221 -4.47 -3.75 -18.14
C ILE A 221 -3.11 -3.76 -18.82
N GLU A 222 -2.78 -2.74 -19.61
CA GLU A 222 -1.47 -2.63 -20.29
C GLU A 222 -0.32 -2.66 -19.26
N LYS A 223 -0.42 -1.87 -18.18
CA LYS A 223 0.58 -1.87 -17.11
C LYS A 223 0.70 -3.22 -16.40
N LEU A 224 -0.42 -3.91 -16.17
CA LEU A 224 -0.40 -5.23 -15.52
C LEU A 224 0.24 -6.29 -16.43
N GLN A 225 -0.02 -6.21 -17.73
CA GLN A 225 0.63 -7.08 -18.73
C GLN A 225 2.14 -6.81 -18.83
N GLU A 226 2.58 -5.55 -18.75
CA GLU A 226 4.00 -5.21 -18.66
C GLU A 226 4.67 -5.89 -17.46
N LEU A 227 4.04 -5.86 -16.28
CA LEU A 227 4.56 -6.57 -15.10
C LEU A 227 4.69 -8.07 -15.33
N ALA A 228 3.65 -8.70 -15.89
CA ALA A 228 3.68 -10.13 -16.19
C ALA A 228 4.79 -10.51 -17.19
N ARG A 229 5.10 -9.62 -18.16
CA ARG A 229 6.23 -9.82 -19.08
C ARG A 229 7.58 -9.76 -18.36
N TYR A 230 7.75 -8.83 -17.42
CA TYR A 230 8.97 -8.76 -16.61
C TYR A 230 9.16 -9.99 -15.72
N ASP A 231 8.07 -10.51 -15.13
CA ASP A 231 8.11 -11.75 -14.34
C ASP A 231 8.63 -12.92 -15.17
N LEU A 232 8.08 -13.11 -16.37
CA LEU A 232 8.46 -14.19 -17.29
C LEU A 232 9.95 -14.08 -17.69
N VAL A 233 10.43 -12.88 -18.02
CA VAL A 233 11.86 -12.67 -18.33
C VAL A 233 12.74 -13.02 -17.12
N GLY A 234 12.30 -12.66 -15.91
CA GLY A 234 12.98 -13.01 -14.67
C GLY A 234 13.01 -14.53 -14.41
N GLU A 235 11.90 -15.23 -14.69
CA GLU A 235 11.82 -16.69 -14.59
C GLU A 235 12.73 -17.40 -15.58
N VAL A 236 12.72 -16.99 -16.85
CA VAL A 236 13.59 -17.56 -17.89
C VAL A 236 15.07 -17.37 -17.53
N ARG A 237 15.47 -16.17 -17.07
CA ARG A 237 16.85 -15.91 -16.63
C ARG A 237 17.26 -16.80 -15.46
N ARG A 238 16.38 -17.01 -14.48
CA ARG A 238 16.64 -17.92 -13.35
C ARG A 238 16.77 -19.37 -13.79
N ALA A 239 15.87 -19.83 -14.65
CA ALA A 239 15.91 -21.18 -15.20
C ALA A 239 17.25 -21.41 -15.91
N ILE A 240 17.63 -20.54 -16.86
CA ILE A 240 18.90 -20.63 -17.58
C ILE A 240 20.11 -20.57 -16.62
N GLY A 241 20.09 -19.65 -15.65
CA GLY A 241 21.16 -19.53 -14.64
C GLY A 241 21.33 -20.82 -13.83
N SER A 242 20.21 -21.43 -13.39
CA SER A 242 20.24 -22.71 -12.66
C SER A 242 20.74 -23.88 -13.52
N THR A 243 20.43 -23.89 -14.82
CA THR A 243 20.89 -24.92 -15.77
C THR A 243 22.37 -24.77 -16.11
N LEU A 244 22.87 -23.52 -16.14
CA LEU A 244 24.29 -23.23 -16.33
C LEU A 244 25.13 -23.57 -15.07
N GLU A 245 24.59 -23.36 -13.88
CA GLU A 245 25.23 -23.77 -12.61
C GLU A 245 25.21 -25.28 -12.38
N SER A 246 24.21 -26.00 -12.89
CA SER A 246 24.11 -27.47 -12.80
C SER A 246 24.96 -28.22 -13.85
N GLY A 247 25.51 -27.52 -14.85
CA GLY A 247 26.32 -28.12 -15.92
C GLY A 247 25.53 -28.99 -16.91
N GLU A 248 24.21 -28.95 -16.88
CA GLU A 248 23.36 -29.72 -17.79
C GLU A 248 23.04 -28.91 -19.05
N THR A 249 23.98 -28.84 -19.99
CA THR A 249 23.66 -28.40 -21.36
C THR A 249 23.12 -29.59 -22.16
N THR A 250 21.81 -29.60 -22.46
CA THR A 250 21.29 -30.33 -23.64
C THR A 250 21.52 -29.53 -24.91
#